data_AF-A0A023G1P9-F1
#
_entry.id   AF-A0A023G1P9-F1
#
_cell.length_a   1.000
_cell.length_b   1.000
_cell.length_c   1.000
_cell.angle_alpha   90.00
_cell.angle_beta   90.00
_cell.angle_gamma   90.00
#
_symmetry.space_group_name_H-M   'P 1'
#
loop_
_entity.id
_entity.type
_entity.pdbx_description
1 polymer ?
#
loop_
_entity_poly.entity_id
_entity_poly.type
_entity_poly.pdbx_seq_one_letter_code
_entity_poly.pdbx_strand_id
1 'polypeptide(L)'
;MKMQGALGLLLVVVFSTTGSCFEADLGKQVENYFKQKNMPVESWGLTKDYIYWTEKRNTQDEHPITAVLEDWKCKGGKNASRSKFKSSLCRDKFTWNITRSIRGPFPLTVNLSVNVFQNGTQELAIVGLDLTNRTEIVWEPQENNMTEPTATVRQESCRFSAKAMFRGHFAYKLKEARGDTPLHNSARVTNLQNSTAGLKTKKNRLQYLINGTYEHVIICAATKIVAARRNRSQI
;
A
#
# COMPACT_ATOMS: atom_id res chain seq x y z
N MET A 1 52.49 0.46 -42.44
CA MET A 1 51.17 0.80 -41.89
C MET A 1 51.01 0.14 -40.53
N LYS A 2 50.88 0.93 -39.44
CA LYS A 2 50.61 0.43 -38.09
C LYS A 2 49.17 0.82 -37.73
N MET A 3 48.27 -0.16 -37.63
CA MET A 3 46.92 0.05 -37.10
C MET A 3 46.97 -0.03 -35.58
N GLN A 4 46.75 1.08 -34.89
CA GLN A 4 46.47 1.12 -33.46
C GLN A 4 44.97 0.87 -33.27
N GLY A 5 44.62 -0.29 -32.73
CA GLY A 5 43.25 -0.61 -32.31
C GLY A 5 43.01 -0.11 -30.89
N ALA A 6 42.13 0.87 -30.73
CA ALA A 6 41.65 1.31 -29.43
C ALA A 6 40.51 0.37 -28.98
N LEU A 7 40.77 -0.47 -27.98
CA LEU A 7 39.71 -1.16 -27.24
C LEU A 7 39.05 -0.17 -26.29
N GLY A 8 37.90 0.37 -26.70
CA GLY A 8 37.02 1.14 -25.83
C GLY A 8 36.32 0.22 -24.83
N LEU A 9 36.72 0.30 -23.57
CA LEU A 9 36.09 -0.41 -22.45
C LEU A 9 34.71 0.22 -22.17
N LEU A 10 33.62 -0.48 -22.51
CA LEU A 10 32.26 -0.02 -22.25
C LEU A 10 31.91 -0.31 -20.77
N LEU A 11 32.00 0.71 -19.92
CA LEU A 11 31.56 0.63 -18.51
C LEU A 11 30.03 0.62 -18.46
N VAL A 12 29.44 -0.57 -18.29
CA VAL A 12 28.01 -0.72 -17.96
C VAL A 12 27.84 -0.42 -16.48
N VAL A 13 27.44 0.81 -16.15
CA VAL A 13 27.05 1.17 -14.79
C VAL A 13 25.65 0.59 -14.53
N VAL A 14 25.60 -0.53 -13.81
CA VAL A 14 24.35 -1.09 -13.30
C VAL A 14 23.93 -0.27 -12.08
N PHE A 15 23.02 0.68 -12.28
CA PHE A 15 22.36 1.34 -11.17
C PHE A 15 21.39 0.36 -10.51
N SER A 16 21.81 -0.23 -9.39
CA SER A 16 20.90 -0.92 -8.48
C SER A 16 19.94 0.12 -7.90
N THR A 17 18.77 0.31 -8.52
CA THR A 17 17.70 1.12 -7.93
C THR A 17 17.17 0.37 -6.71
N THR A 18 17.75 0.62 -5.54
CA THR A 18 17.06 0.41 -4.27
C THR A 18 15.74 1.16 -4.37
N GLY A 19 14.64 0.42 -4.44
CA GLY A 19 13.34 0.94 -4.86
C GLY A 19 12.93 2.14 -4.02
N SER A 20 13.05 3.34 -4.56
CA SER A 20 12.48 4.53 -3.95
C SER A 20 10.98 4.33 -3.86
N CYS A 21 10.45 4.24 -2.63
CA CYS A 21 9.01 4.22 -2.42
C CYS A 21 8.40 5.44 -3.10
N PHE A 22 7.50 5.20 -4.05
CA PHE A 22 6.85 6.28 -4.78
C PHE A 22 5.51 6.57 -4.09
N GLU A 23 5.44 7.71 -3.41
CA GLU A 23 4.25 8.12 -2.65
C GLU A 23 3.59 9.32 -3.35
N ALA A 24 2.34 9.16 -3.77
CA ALA A 24 1.53 10.29 -4.20
C ALA A 24 0.92 10.99 -2.98
N ASP A 25 0.87 12.31 -2.99
CA ASP A 25 0.26 13.10 -1.90
C ASP A 25 -0.86 13.97 -2.47
N LEU A 26 -2.11 13.70 -2.04
CA LEU A 26 -3.29 14.41 -2.52
C LEU A 26 -3.32 15.87 -2.06
N GLY A 27 -2.81 16.18 -0.87
CA GLY A 27 -2.72 17.55 -0.38
C GLY A 27 -1.77 18.38 -1.23
N LYS A 28 -0.59 17.84 -1.54
CA LYS A 28 0.35 18.47 -2.48
C LYS A 28 -0.25 18.66 -3.87
N GLN A 29 -1.11 17.76 -4.33
CA GLN A 29 -1.79 17.95 -5.62
C GLN A 29 -2.78 19.11 -5.59
N VAL A 30 -3.48 19.32 -4.48
CA VAL A 30 -4.37 20.47 -4.30
C VAL A 30 -3.57 21.78 -4.30
N GLU A 31 -2.44 21.83 -3.59
CA GLU A 31 -1.55 22.99 -3.59
C GLU A 31 -1.01 23.30 -5.01
N ASN A 32 -0.58 22.26 -5.73
CA ASN A 32 -0.14 22.39 -7.13
C ASN A 32 -1.26 22.93 -8.03
N TYR A 33 -2.49 22.47 -7.85
CA TYR A 33 -3.65 22.98 -8.60
C TYR A 33 -3.84 24.48 -8.38
N PHE A 34 -3.77 24.97 -7.14
CA PHE A 34 -3.89 26.40 -6.85
C PHE A 34 -2.72 27.22 -7.40
N LYS A 35 -1.50 26.70 -7.28
CA LYS A 35 -0.29 27.34 -7.80
C LYS A 35 -0.34 27.50 -9.31
N GLN A 36 -0.72 26.45 -10.04
CA GLN A 36 -0.84 26.47 -11.50
C GLN A 36 -1.89 27.48 -11.98
N LYS A 37 -2.97 27.65 -11.22
CA LYS A 37 -4.03 28.62 -11.53
C LYS A 37 -3.80 30.02 -10.98
N ASN A 38 -2.68 30.25 -10.28
CA ASN A 38 -2.37 31.50 -9.60
C ASN A 38 -3.54 31.99 -8.71
N MET A 39 -4.15 31.07 -7.96
CA MET A 39 -5.33 31.36 -7.15
C MET A 39 -4.94 31.80 -5.73
N PRO A 40 -5.44 32.95 -5.25
CA PRO A 40 -5.18 33.40 -3.88
C PRO A 40 -6.08 32.64 -2.90
N VAL A 41 -5.70 31.42 -2.53
CA VAL A 41 -6.45 30.59 -1.58
C VAL A 41 -6.09 30.94 -0.15
N GLU A 42 -7.09 31.08 0.71
CA GLU A 42 -6.96 31.26 2.17
C GLU A 42 -6.94 29.91 2.89
N SER A 43 -7.87 29.02 2.54
CA SER A 43 -7.94 27.67 3.11
C SER A 43 -8.59 26.69 2.13
N TRP A 44 -8.39 25.39 2.35
CA TRP A 44 -9.00 24.33 1.55
C TRP A 44 -9.20 23.05 2.37
N GLY A 45 -10.07 22.16 1.89
CA GLY A 45 -10.38 20.90 2.54
C GLY A 45 -10.78 19.81 1.55
N LEU A 46 -10.35 18.59 1.87
CA LEU A 46 -10.59 17.38 1.08
C LEU A 46 -11.80 16.57 1.60
N THR A 47 -12.11 16.67 2.88
CA THR A 47 -13.11 15.84 3.57
C THR A 47 -14.40 16.61 3.80
N LYS A 48 -15.46 15.88 4.18
CA LYS A 48 -16.78 16.40 4.53
C LYS A 48 -16.80 17.37 5.72
N ASP A 49 -15.72 17.43 6.50
CA ASP A 49 -15.65 18.22 7.73
C ASP A 49 -15.21 19.68 7.45
N TYR A 50 -14.82 19.98 6.21
CA TYR A 50 -14.49 21.35 5.82
C TYR A 50 -15.74 22.24 5.74
N ILE A 51 -15.59 23.51 6.13
CA ILE A 51 -16.68 24.48 6.35
C ILE A 51 -17.63 24.61 5.15
N TYR A 52 -17.12 24.47 3.93
CA TYR A 52 -17.93 24.48 2.71
C TYR A 52 -19.06 23.45 2.74
N TRP A 53 -18.77 22.24 3.24
CA TRP A 53 -19.70 21.13 3.29
C TRP A 53 -20.63 21.22 4.50
N THR A 54 -20.10 21.58 5.66
CA THR A 54 -20.86 21.64 6.91
C THR A 54 -21.89 22.78 6.89
N GLU A 55 -21.58 23.89 6.22
CA GLU A 55 -22.50 25.01 6.01
C GLU A 55 -23.42 24.83 4.77
N LYS A 56 -23.40 23.65 4.13
CA LYS A 56 -24.24 23.32 2.96
C LYS A 56 -24.13 24.35 1.83
N ARG A 57 -22.92 24.83 1.54
CA ARG A 57 -22.63 25.75 0.43
C ARG A 57 -22.56 25.06 -0.93
N ASN A 58 -22.71 23.74 -0.94
CA ASN A 58 -22.66 22.90 -2.13
C ASN A 58 -23.97 22.97 -2.94
N THR A 59 -23.83 22.84 -4.24
CA THR A 59 -24.93 22.59 -5.18
C THR A 59 -25.35 21.12 -5.16
N GLN A 60 -26.46 20.77 -5.83
CA GLN A 60 -26.99 19.40 -5.85
C GLN A 60 -26.00 18.35 -6.40
N ASP A 61 -25.10 18.75 -7.30
CA ASP A 61 -24.11 17.85 -7.93
C ASP A 61 -22.75 17.80 -7.21
N GLU A 62 -22.60 18.60 -6.16
CA GLU A 62 -21.36 18.70 -5.39
C GLU A 62 -21.45 17.86 -4.12
N HIS A 63 -20.44 17.02 -3.94
CA HIS A 63 -20.28 16.22 -2.74
C HIS A 63 -18.79 16.12 -2.37
N PRO A 64 -18.48 15.94 -1.07
CA PRO A 64 -17.11 15.70 -0.63
C PRO A 64 -16.46 14.51 -1.33
N ILE A 65 -15.14 14.47 -1.37
CA ILE A 65 -14.42 13.34 -1.97
C ILE A 65 -14.72 12.06 -1.18
N THR A 66 -15.07 11.01 -1.93
CA THR A 66 -15.10 9.63 -1.46
C THR A 66 -14.00 8.83 -2.14
N ALA A 67 -13.47 7.84 -1.45
CA ALA A 67 -12.44 6.95 -1.96
C ALA A 67 -12.88 5.50 -1.81
N VAL A 68 -12.53 4.67 -2.79
CA VAL A 68 -12.72 3.21 -2.74
C VAL A 68 -11.50 2.52 -3.30
N LEU A 69 -11.22 1.33 -2.81
CA LEU A 69 -10.20 0.44 -3.37
C LEU A 69 -10.87 -0.61 -4.27
N GLU A 70 -10.44 -0.71 -5.52
CA GLU A 70 -10.97 -1.62 -6.52
C GLU A 70 -9.85 -2.50 -7.11
N ASP A 71 -10.24 -3.60 -7.77
CA ASP A 71 -9.34 -4.44 -8.58
C ASP A 71 -8.10 -4.97 -7.83
N TRP A 72 -8.26 -5.45 -6.60
CA TRP A 72 -7.18 -6.13 -5.89
C TRP A 72 -6.71 -7.36 -6.67
N LYS A 73 -5.39 -7.47 -6.89
CA LYS A 73 -4.77 -8.56 -7.61
C LYS A 73 -3.48 -8.98 -6.93
N CYS A 74 -3.21 -10.27 -6.91
CA CYS A 74 -1.97 -10.88 -6.45
C CYS A 74 -1.41 -11.71 -7.62
N LYS A 75 -0.24 -11.32 -8.15
CA LYS A 75 0.35 -11.90 -9.37
C LYS A 75 1.69 -12.57 -9.08
N GLY A 76 1.92 -13.70 -9.75
CA GLY A 76 3.17 -14.46 -9.62
C GLY A 76 3.27 -15.17 -8.27
N GLY A 77 2.12 -15.62 -7.73
CA GLY A 77 2.04 -16.41 -6.52
C GLY A 77 2.98 -17.61 -6.59
N LYS A 78 4.01 -17.62 -5.74
CA LYS A 78 4.82 -18.82 -5.48
C LYS A 78 4.36 -19.41 -4.18
N ASN A 79 3.73 -20.57 -4.25
CA ASN A 79 3.43 -21.38 -3.07
C ASN A 79 4.62 -22.29 -2.83
N ALA A 80 5.21 -22.25 -1.64
CA ALA A 80 6.14 -23.30 -1.26
C ALA A 80 5.41 -24.63 -1.20
N SER A 81 6.14 -25.70 -1.52
CA SER A 81 5.64 -27.06 -1.33
C SER A 81 5.21 -27.24 0.13
N ARG A 82 4.12 -27.99 0.35
CA ARG A 82 3.57 -28.33 1.68
C ARG A 82 4.62 -29.12 2.46
N SER A 83 5.62 -28.45 3.02
CA SER A 83 6.55 -29.04 3.95
C SER A 83 5.73 -29.49 5.16
N LYS A 84 5.78 -30.79 5.47
CA LYS A 84 5.10 -31.35 6.64
C LYS A 84 5.75 -30.75 7.89
N PHE A 85 5.16 -29.68 8.42
CA PHE A 85 5.60 -29.08 9.68
C PHE A 85 5.23 -30.04 10.81
N LYS A 86 6.24 -30.55 11.51
CA LYS A 86 6.06 -31.42 12.68
C LYS A 86 6.09 -30.65 14.02
N SER A 87 6.31 -29.33 13.98
CA SER A 87 6.36 -28.52 15.20
C SER A 87 4.95 -28.12 15.61
N SER A 88 4.59 -28.38 16.85
CA SER A 88 3.33 -27.91 17.47
C SER A 88 3.33 -26.40 17.74
N LEU A 89 4.46 -25.71 17.53
CA LEU A 89 4.64 -24.29 17.82
C LEU A 89 5.13 -23.58 16.56
N CYS A 90 4.18 -23.19 15.72
CA CYS A 90 4.41 -22.31 14.57
C CYS A 90 3.46 -21.12 14.66
N ARG A 91 3.85 -19.99 14.07
CA ARG A 91 3.02 -18.81 13.88
C ARG A 91 3.13 -18.30 12.45
N ASP A 92 2.08 -17.66 11.98
CA ASP A 92 2.05 -17.02 10.68
C ASP A 92 2.42 -15.56 10.82
N LYS A 93 3.18 -15.08 9.85
CA LYS A 93 3.44 -13.67 9.66
C LYS A 93 3.12 -13.31 8.22
N PHE A 94 2.20 -12.38 8.07
CA PHE A 94 1.81 -11.81 6.80
C PHE A 94 2.37 -10.40 6.71
N THR A 95 3.01 -10.08 5.59
CA THR A 95 3.65 -8.78 5.38
C THR A 95 3.27 -8.23 4.01
N TRP A 96 2.68 -7.05 3.98
CA TRP A 96 2.38 -6.29 2.77
C TRP A 96 3.30 -5.07 2.70
N ASN A 97 4.34 -5.16 1.89
CA ASN A 97 5.25 -4.05 1.61
C ASN A 97 4.70 -3.23 0.43
N ILE A 98 4.31 -1.99 0.68
CA ILE A 98 3.68 -1.08 -0.27
C ILE A 98 4.75 -0.19 -0.90
N THR A 99 5.14 -0.48 -2.14
CA THR A 99 6.17 0.28 -2.87
C THR A 99 5.62 1.52 -3.55
N ARG A 100 4.32 1.51 -3.86
CA ARG A 100 3.59 2.68 -4.37
C ARG A 100 2.42 2.99 -3.48
N SER A 101 2.61 3.92 -2.55
CA SER A 101 1.60 4.35 -1.58
C SER A 101 0.94 5.65 -2.02
N ILE A 102 -0.14 6.02 -1.32
CA ILE A 102 -0.80 7.30 -1.48
C ILE A 102 -1.09 7.89 -0.09
N ARG A 103 -0.83 9.18 0.06
CA ARG A 103 -1.11 9.96 1.24
C ARG A 103 -2.39 10.77 1.06
N GLY A 104 -3.28 10.66 2.03
CA GLY A 104 -4.54 11.40 2.05
C GLY A 104 -5.40 11.05 3.26
N PRO A 105 -6.51 11.78 3.45
CA PRO A 105 -7.41 11.61 4.59
C PRO A 105 -8.48 10.53 4.34
N PHE A 106 -8.38 9.75 3.27
CA PHE A 106 -9.45 8.82 2.87
C PHE A 106 -9.05 7.38 3.15
N PRO A 107 -9.84 6.63 3.94
CA PRO A 107 -9.56 5.21 4.19
C PRO A 107 -9.63 4.42 2.88
N LEU A 108 -8.61 3.59 2.64
CA LEU A 108 -8.45 2.73 1.47
C LEU A 108 -8.39 1.29 1.95
N THR A 109 -9.55 0.79 2.35
CA THR A 109 -9.68 -0.52 2.99
C THR A 109 -10.00 -1.64 2.02
N VAL A 110 -9.54 -2.85 2.34
CA VAL A 110 -9.87 -4.09 1.62
C VAL A 110 -9.89 -5.26 2.59
N ASN A 111 -10.83 -6.18 2.41
CA ASN A 111 -10.88 -7.44 3.12
C ASN A 111 -10.25 -8.53 2.26
N LEU A 112 -9.23 -9.22 2.78
CA LEU A 112 -8.56 -10.32 2.11
C LEU A 112 -8.80 -11.63 2.85
N SER A 113 -8.98 -12.70 2.10
CA SER A 113 -9.00 -14.05 2.64
C SER A 113 -7.59 -14.64 2.59
N VAL A 114 -7.09 -15.13 3.73
CA VAL A 114 -5.75 -15.71 3.88
C VAL A 114 -5.83 -17.02 4.66
N ASN A 115 -4.93 -17.95 4.39
CA ASN A 115 -4.86 -19.21 5.12
C ASN A 115 -3.89 -19.06 6.30
N VAL A 116 -4.39 -19.31 7.51
CA VAL A 116 -3.65 -19.25 8.77
C VAL A 116 -3.43 -20.66 9.29
N PHE A 117 -2.25 -20.94 9.84
CA PHE A 117 -1.92 -22.19 10.49
C PHE A 117 -2.27 -22.11 11.99
N GLN A 118 -3.26 -22.90 12.40
CA GLN A 118 -3.72 -22.97 13.78
C GLN A 118 -3.85 -24.43 14.20
N ASN A 119 -3.24 -24.82 15.33
CA ASN A 119 -3.34 -26.16 15.90
C ASN A 119 -3.02 -27.32 14.94
N GLY A 120 -2.13 -27.11 13.96
CA GLY A 120 -1.76 -28.14 12.98
C GLY A 120 -2.63 -28.16 11.72
N THR A 121 -3.69 -27.34 11.66
CA THR A 121 -4.60 -27.21 10.52
C THR A 121 -4.46 -25.84 9.86
N GLN A 122 -4.78 -25.76 8.56
CA GLN A 122 -4.91 -24.49 7.86
C GLN A 122 -6.37 -24.07 7.88
N GLU A 123 -6.64 -22.87 8.36
CA GLU A 123 -7.96 -22.27 8.45
C GLU A 123 -8.02 -20.95 7.67
N LEU A 124 -9.17 -20.65 7.10
CA LEU A 124 -9.38 -19.42 6.36
C LEU A 124 -9.69 -18.27 7.34
N ALA A 125 -8.93 -17.18 7.26
CA ALA A 125 -9.17 -15.97 8.01
C ALA A 125 -9.44 -14.78 7.07
N ILE A 126 -10.24 -13.82 7.54
CA ILE A 126 -10.47 -12.55 6.85
C ILE A 126 -9.66 -11.47 7.55
N VAL A 127 -8.76 -10.83 6.81
CA VAL A 127 -7.96 -9.70 7.29
C VAL A 127 -8.43 -8.40 6.62
N GLY A 128 -8.77 -7.41 7.42
CA GLY A 128 -9.05 -6.05 6.95
C GLY A 128 -7.75 -5.25 6.87
N LEU A 129 -7.36 -4.80 5.69
CA LEU A 129 -6.20 -3.96 5.48
C LEU A 129 -6.63 -2.53 5.18
N ASP A 130 -5.98 -1.55 5.80
CA ASP A 130 -6.09 -0.14 5.43
C ASP A 130 -4.75 0.32 4.81
N LEU A 131 -4.76 0.61 3.51
CA LEU A 131 -3.57 1.02 2.77
C LEU A 131 -3.27 2.53 2.90
N THR A 132 -4.12 3.28 3.60
CA THR A 132 -4.02 4.74 3.72
C THR A 132 -2.78 5.15 4.50
N ASN A 133 -1.92 5.96 3.89
CA ASN A 133 -0.71 6.46 4.54
C ASN A 133 0.22 5.34 5.05
N ARG A 134 0.18 4.15 4.42
CA ARG A 134 1.03 3.00 4.80
C ARG A 134 2.09 2.70 3.75
N THR A 135 3.25 2.28 4.23
CA THR A 135 4.34 1.68 3.42
C THR A 135 4.55 0.20 3.74
N GLU A 136 4.09 -0.25 4.90
CA GLU A 136 4.16 -1.64 5.35
C GLU A 136 2.94 -1.94 6.23
N ILE A 137 2.42 -3.16 6.12
CA ILE A 137 1.45 -3.74 7.05
C ILE A 137 1.95 -5.13 7.44
N VAL A 138 2.01 -5.39 8.74
CA VAL A 138 2.35 -6.71 9.29
C VAL A 138 1.15 -7.21 10.09
N TRP A 139 0.77 -8.46 9.86
CA TRP A 139 -0.28 -9.13 10.62
C TRP A 139 0.22 -10.50 11.09
N GLU A 140 0.12 -10.75 12.39
CA GLU A 140 0.47 -12.02 13.04
C GLU A 140 -0.76 -12.43 13.88
N PRO A 141 -1.56 -13.42 13.44
CA PRO A 141 -2.79 -13.79 14.14
C PRO A 141 -2.54 -14.51 15.48
N GLN A 142 -1.35 -15.09 15.68
CA GLN A 142 -0.99 -15.75 16.93
C GLN A 142 -0.25 -14.77 17.85
N GLU A 143 -0.75 -14.56 19.07
CA GLU A 143 -0.11 -13.73 20.11
C GLU A 143 1.09 -14.40 20.80
N ASN A 144 1.67 -15.44 20.19
CA ASN A 144 2.73 -16.20 20.85
C ASN A 144 4.09 -15.48 20.75
N ASN A 145 4.62 -15.12 21.92
CA ASN A 145 5.97 -14.58 22.09
C ASN A 145 7.02 -15.70 21.98
N MET A 146 7.18 -16.27 20.79
CA MET A 146 8.30 -17.18 20.52
C MET A 146 9.61 -16.39 20.57
N THR A 147 10.43 -16.68 21.59
CA THR A 147 11.67 -15.96 21.88
C THR A 147 12.81 -16.35 20.93
N GLU A 148 12.78 -17.57 20.37
CA GLU A 148 13.85 -18.11 19.53
C GLU A 148 13.30 -18.92 18.33
N PRO A 149 13.07 -18.28 17.17
CA PRO A 149 12.69 -18.98 15.95
C PRO A 149 13.93 -19.66 15.33
N THR A 150 13.82 -20.95 15.00
CA THR A 150 14.91 -21.69 14.33
C THR A 150 14.62 -22.03 12.88
N ALA A 151 13.37 -21.88 12.44
CA ALA A 151 12.99 -22.13 11.05
C ALA A 151 11.96 -21.10 10.59
N THR A 152 12.24 -20.48 9.44
CA THR A 152 11.30 -19.63 8.70
C THR A 152 11.07 -20.27 7.35
N VAL A 153 9.80 -20.52 7.02
CA VAL A 153 9.41 -21.04 5.72
C VAL A 153 8.46 -20.07 5.05
N ARG A 154 8.88 -19.53 3.91
CA ARG A 154 8.03 -18.72 3.04
C ARG A 154 6.96 -19.61 2.43
N GLN A 155 5.69 -19.38 2.77
CA GLN A 155 4.56 -20.14 2.25
C GLN A 155 4.05 -19.58 0.95
N GLU A 156 3.79 -18.28 0.92
CA GLU A 156 3.21 -17.60 -0.22
C GLU A 156 3.92 -16.28 -0.44
N SER A 157 4.02 -15.88 -1.70
CA SER A 157 4.40 -14.52 -2.03
C SER A 157 3.93 -14.12 -3.40
N CYS A 158 3.58 -12.85 -3.56
CA CYS A 158 3.19 -12.31 -4.85
C CYS A 158 3.45 -10.80 -4.92
N ARG A 159 3.40 -10.26 -6.13
CA ARG A 159 3.26 -8.82 -6.33
C ARG A 159 1.79 -8.46 -6.31
N PHE A 160 1.38 -7.59 -5.40
CA PHE A 160 0.00 -7.14 -5.33
C PHE A 160 -0.19 -5.79 -6.03
N SER A 161 -1.41 -5.54 -6.48
CA SER A 161 -1.83 -4.23 -7.00
C SER A 161 -3.30 -3.99 -6.73
N ALA A 162 -3.66 -2.73 -6.46
CA ALA A 162 -5.03 -2.29 -6.29
C ALA A 162 -5.20 -0.86 -6.83
N LYS A 163 -6.42 -0.48 -7.18
CA LYS A 163 -6.73 0.86 -7.70
C LYS A 163 -7.47 1.66 -6.64
N ALA A 164 -6.86 2.75 -6.18
CA ALA A 164 -7.59 3.74 -5.41
C ALA A 164 -8.35 4.65 -6.37
N MET A 165 -9.67 4.71 -6.20
CA MET A 165 -10.58 5.51 -7.02
C MET A 165 -11.21 6.60 -6.16
N PHE A 166 -11.06 7.86 -6.58
CA PHE A 166 -11.60 9.02 -5.90
C PHE A 166 -12.67 9.70 -6.75
N ARG A 167 -13.78 10.09 -6.12
CA ARG A 167 -14.89 10.82 -6.75
C ARG A 167 -15.34 11.95 -5.83
N GLY A 168 -15.75 13.08 -6.41
CA GLY A 168 -16.31 14.22 -5.68
C GLY A 168 -15.49 15.48 -5.88
N HIS A 169 -15.58 16.39 -4.93
CA HIS A 169 -14.99 17.71 -4.99
C HIS A 169 -14.18 18.00 -3.74
N PHE A 170 -13.06 18.68 -3.92
CA PHE A 170 -12.41 19.40 -2.83
C PHE A 170 -12.93 20.82 -2.82
N ALA A 171 -12.98 21.43 -1.64
CA ALA A 171 -13.50 22.78 -1.47
C ALA A 171 -12.42 23.72 -0.94
N TYR A 172 -12.58 25.01 -1.24
CA TYR A 172 -11.62 26.04 -0.88
C TYR A 172 -12.28 27.40 -0.71
N LYS A 173 -11.61 28.24 0.08
CA LYS A 173 -11.95 29.64 0.32
C LYS A 173 -10.87 30.52 -0.31
N LEU A 174 -11.28 31.48 -1.12
CA LEU A 174 -10.38 32.52 -1.66
C LEU A 174 -10.12 33.58 -0.59
N LYS A 175 -9.00 34.29 -0.69
CA LYS A 175 -8.69 35.44 0.19
C LYS A 175 -9.69 36.57 0.02
N GLU A 176 -10.13 36.79 -1.22
CA GLU A 176 -11.05 37.86 -1.60
C GLU A 176 -12.01 37.33 -2.67
N ALA A 177 -13.26 37.77 -2.62
CA ALA A 177 -14.21 37.55 -3.71
C ALA A 177 -13.82 38.43 -4.91
N ARG A 178 -14.04 37.95 -6.13
CA ARG A 178 -13.71 38.69 -7.36
C ARG A 178 -14.90 38.71 -8.30
N GLY A 179 -15.61 39.83 -8.35
CA GLY A 179 -16.79 40.02 -9.20
C GLY A 179 -17.79 38.87 -8.99
N ASP A 180 -17.98 38.07 -10.03
CA ASP A 180 -18.91 36.94 -10.05
C ASP A 180 -18.39 35.67 -9.37
N THR A 181 -17.17 35.67 -8.81
CA THR A 181 -16.59 34.51 -8.12
C THR A 181 -16.91 34.55 -6.63
N PRO A 182 -17.70 33.59 -6.10
CA PRO A 182 -17.99 33.50 -4.68
C PRO A 182 -16.72 33.31 -3.85
N LEU A 183 -16.78 33.65 -2.57
CA LEU A 183 -15.65 33.45 -1.65
C LEU A 183 -15.32 31.96 -1.44
N HIS A 184 -16.36 31.13 -1.42
CA HIS A 184 -16.32 29.69 -1.15
C HIS A 184 -16.62 28.93 -2.44
N ASN A 185 -15.72 28.04 -2.83
CA ASN A 185 -15.79 27.34 -4.10
C ASN A 185 -15.45 25.86 -3.93
N SER A 186 -15.78 25.06 -4.95
CA SER A 186 -15.36 23.68 -5.05
C SER A 186 -14.67 23.42 -6.40
N ALA A 187 -13.93 22.31 -6.47
CA ALA A 187 -13.36 21.81 -7.71
C ALA A 187 -13.37 20.28 -7.72
N ARG A 188 -13.63 19.70 -8.89
CA ARG A 188 -13.64 18.24 -9.07
C ARG A 188 -12.28 17.65 -8.72
N VAL A 189 -12.29 16.51 -8.05
CA VAL A 189 -11.06 15.76 -7.72
C VAL A 189 -10.26 15.35 -8.95
N THR A 190 -10.90 15.21 -10.11
CA THR A 190 -10.23 14.95 -11.40
C THR A 190 -9.30 16.08 -11.84
N ASN A 191 -9.48 17.30 -11.32
CA ASN A 191 -8.57 18.43 -11.56
C ASN A 191 -7.21 18.23 -10.86
N LEU A 192 -7.08 17.25 -9.97
CA LEU A 192 -5.83 16.86 -9.32
C LEU A 192 -5.03 15.84 -10.14
N GLN A 193 -5.38 15.61 -11.40
CA GLN A 193 -4.64 14.71 -12.28
C GLN A 193 -3.19 15.16 -12.43
N ASN A 194 -2.27 14.20 -12.31
CA ASN A 194 -0.84 14.45 -12.45
C ASN A 194 -0.17 13.12 -12.83
N SER A 195 0.18 12.99 -14.11
CA SER A 195 0.77 11.75 -14.66
C SER A 195 2.12 11.43 -14.03
N THR A 196 2.93 12.45 -13.73
CA THR A 196 4.21 12.31 -13.03
C THR A 196 4.03 11.78 -11.61
N ALA A 197 2.96 12.20 -10.92
CA ALA A 197 2.55 11.65 -9.62
C ALA A 197 1.78 10.31 -9.73
N GLY A 198 1.60 9.75 -10.93
CA GLY A 198 0.84 8.52 -11.15
C GLY A 198 -0.68 8.63 -11.02
N LEU A 199 -1.21 9.85 -10.88
CA LEU A 199 -2.64 10.15 -10.76
C LEU A 199 -3.26 10.39 -12.14
N LYS A 200 -4.28 9.60 -12.49
CA LYS A 200 -4.89 9.61 -13.83
C LYS A 200 -6.41 9.74 -13.73
N THR A 201 -7.03 10.38 -14.70
CA THR A 201 -8.49 10.45 -14.78
C THR A 201 -9.05 9.26 -15.56
N LYS A 202 -10.08 8.59 -15.03
CA LYS A 202 -10.80 7.50 -15.71
C LYS A 202 -12.29 7.51 -15.33
N LYS A 203 -13.18 7.57 -16.32
CA LYS A 203 -14.65 7.59 -16.10
C LYS A 203 -15.09 8.62 -15.04
N ASN A 204 -14.61 9.87 -15.15
CA ASN A 204 -14.89 10.96 -14.20
C ASN A 204 -14.45 10.67 -12.73
N ARG A 205 -13.44 9.81 -12.55
CA ARG A 205 -12.82 9.52 -11.26
C ARG A 205 -11.32 9.76 -11.36
N LEU A 206 -10.71 10.22 -10.27
CA LEU A 206 -9.25 10.22 -10.15
C LEU A 206 -8.83 8.83 -9.72
N GLN A 207 -7.83 8.26 -10.39
CA GLN A 207 -7.33 6.91 -10.18
C GLN A 207 -5.86 6.95 -9.80
N TYR A 208 -5.48 6.16 -8.81
CA TYR A 208 -4.11 5.86 -8.44
C TYR A 208 -3.87 4.35 -8.37
N LEU A 209 -2.71 3.87 -8.82
CA LEU A 209 -2.33 2.46 -8.73
C LEU A 209 -1.44 2.24 -7.51
N ILE A 210 -2.00 1.61 -6.48
CA ILE A 210 -1.25 1.11 -5.33
C ILE A 210 -0.67 -0.24 -5.70
N ASN A 211 0.59 -0.48 -5.39
CA ASN A 211 1.21 -1.79 -5.60
C ASN A 211 2.33 -2.04 -4.60
N GLY A 212 2.74 -3.30 -4.54
CA GLY A 212 3.72 -3.76 -3.59
C GLY A 212 3.98 -5.27 -3.69
N THR A 213 4.57 -5.80 -2.64
CA THR A 213 4.78 -7.24 -2.46
C THR A 213 4.09 -7.74 -1.21
N TYR A 214 3.46 -8.90 -1.33
CA TYR A 214 2.91 -9.65 -0.24
C TYR A 214 3.79 -10.87 0.02
N GLU A 215 4.05 -11.14 1.28
CA GLU A 215 4.77 -12.31 1.75
C GLU A 215 4.07 -12.91 2.96
N HIS A 216 3.91 -14.23 2.94
CA HIS A 216 3.44 -15.03 4.05
C HIS A 216 4.55 -15.99 4.45
N VAL A 217 5.00 -15.89 5.69
CA VAL A 217 6.00 -16.78 6.26
C VAL A 217 5.41 -17.50 7.47
N ILE A 218 5.73 -18.79 7.60
CA ILE A 218 5.51 -19.56 8.83
C ILE A 218 6.83 -19.55 9.60
N ILE A 219 6.75 -19.20 10.88
CA ILE A 219 7.87 -19.16 11.81
C ILE A 219 7.63 -20.24 12.86
N CYS A 220 8.51 -21.23 12.95
CA CYS A 220 8.36 -22.35 13.88
C CYS A 220 9.48 -22.39 14.93
N ALA A 221 9.13 -22.83 16.14
CA ALA A 221 10.07 -23.06 17.22
C ALA A 221 10.93 -24.30 16.95
N ALA A 222 12.10 -24.35 17.60
CA ALA A 222 13.01 -25.48 17.51
C ALA A 222 12.33 -26.78 17.94
N THR A 223 12.36 -27.80 17.09
CA THR A 223 12.18 -29.16 17.57
C THR A 223 13.36 -29.46 18.47
N LYS A 224 13.16 -29.49 19.80
CA LYS A 224 14.15 -30.08 20.69
C LYS A 224 14.30 -31.53 20.24
N ILE A 225 15.39 -31.86 19.55
CA ILE A 225 15.78 -33.25 19.33
C ILE A 225 16.12 -33.77 20.72
N VAL A 226 15.16 -34.38 21.39
CA VAL A 226 15.43 -35.14 22.61
C VAL A 226 16.31 -36.29 22.15
N ALA A 227 17.62 -36.14 22.33
CA ALA A 227 18.57 -37.22 22.10
C ALA A 227 18.09 -38.42 22.92
N ALA A 228 17.63 -39.47 22.22
CA ALA A 228 17.28 -40.72 22.87
C ALA A 228 18.53 -41.19 23.62
N ARG A 229 18.51 -41.07 24.96
CA ARG A 229 19.47 -41.76 25.82
C ARG A 229 19.32 -43.25 25.53
N ARG A 230 20.19 -43.78 24.67
CA ARG A 230 20.48 -45.21 24.62
C ARG A 230 21.03 -45.56 26.00
N ASN A 231 20.17 -46.01 26.91
CA ASN A 231 20.61 -46.79 28.06
C ASN A 231 21.17 -48.10 27.51
N ARG A 232 22.47 -48.08 27.22
CA ARG A 232 23.27 -49.27 26.99
C ARG A 232 23.69 -49.78 28.37
N SER A 233 22.75 -50.41 29.08
CA SER A 233 23.11 -51.26 30.20
C SER A 233 23.57 -52.59 29.61
N GLN A 234 24.87 -52.72 29.40
CA GLN A 234 25.54 -54.00 29.27
C GLN A 234 25.93 -54.49 30.66
N ILE A 235 25.86 -55.82 30.80
CA ILE A 235 26.34 -56.70 31.87
C ILE A 235 25.34 -56.91 33.01
#